data_AF-A0A6C0F7Q0-F1
#
_entry.id   AF-A0A6C0F7Q0-F1
#
_cell.length_a   1.000
_cell.length_b   1.000
_cell.length_c   1.000
_cell.angle_alpha   90.00
_cell.angle_beta   90.00
_cell.angle_gamma   90.00
#
_symmetry.space_group_name_H-M   'P 1'
#
loop_
_entity.id
_entity.type
_entity.pdbx_description
1 polymer ?
#
loop_
_entity_poly.entity_id
_entity_poly.type
_entity_poly.pdbx_seq_one_letter_code
_entity_poly.pdbx_strand_id
1 'polypeptide(L)'
;MSDDESITYTITKKDFTESVKEYINIFDRLAEIRKDVAMLNKRKKKLSEVIVAYMKSNEKEYCNLGEKGSLEIKQSKSKLALKKEDIERLLQELGTDETKSKETAEFLMANKTIVERNTLKRNIKPLD
;
A
#
# COMPACT_ATOMS: atom_id res chain seq x y z
N MET A 1 -3.07 -8.21 -53.60
CA MET A 1 -1.70 -7.97 -53.15
C MET A 1 -1.73 -6.63 -52.46
N SER A 2 -1.57 -6.63 -51.15
CA SER A 2 -1.73 -5.43 -50.31
C SER A 2 -0.35 -4.88 -50.04
N ASP A 3 -0.06 -3.72 -50.60
CA ASP A 3 1.17 -2.98 -50.36
C ASP A 3 1.07 -2.34 -48.97
N ASP A 4 1.82 -2.92 -48.04
CA ASP A 4 2.02 -2.39 -46.70
C ASP A 4 3.10 -1.30 -46.80
N GLU A 5 2.69 -0.08 -47.18
CA GLU A 5 3.58 1.09 -47.17
C GLU A 5 3.87 1.50 -45.72
N SER A 6 4.96 0.95 -45.18
CA SER A 6 5.54 1.41 -43.93
C SER A 6 6.10 2.82 -44.12
N ILE A 7 5.35 3.82 -43.65
CA ILE A 7 5.78 5.22 -43.61
C ILE A 7 7.01 5.32 -42.69
N THR A 8 8.19 5.40 -43.27
CA THR A 8 9.44 5.69 -42.55
C THR A 8 9.53 7.20 -42.34
N TYR A 9 9.18 7.66 -41.14
CA TYR A 9 9.40 9.06 -40.75
C TYR A 9 10.91 9.34 -40.68
N THR A 10 11.39 10.29 -41.49
CA THR A 10 12.75 10.81 -41.37
C THR A 10 12.78 11.86 -40.25
N ILE A 11 13.27 11.46 -39.07
CA ILE A 11 13.42 12.38 -37.92
C ILE A 11 14.52 13.39 -38.24
N THR A 12 14.20 14.67 -38.21
CA THR A 12 15.22 15.71 -38.42
C THR A 12 16.03 15.94 -37.15
N LYS A 13 17.25 16.46 -37.28
CA LYS A 13 18.11 16.83 -36.13
C LYS A 13 17.42 17.82 -35.19
N LYS A 14 16.58 18.71 -35.73
CA LYS A 14 15.82 19.69 -34.95
C LYS A 14 14.78 18.99 -34.07
N ASP A 15 13.99 18.08 -34.66
CA ASP A 15 12.97 17.30 -33.95
C ASP A 15 13.58 16.47 -32.81
N PHE A 16 14.75 15.87 -33.06
CA PHE A 16 15.48 15.15 -32.03
C PHE A 16 15.91 16.09 -30.88
N THR A 17 16.48 17.25 -31.22
CA THR A 17 16.96 18.20 -30.20
C THR A 17 15.82 18.76 -29.35
N GLU A 18 14.67 19.08 -29.96
CA GLU A 18 13.48 19.55 -29.26
C GLU A 18 12.88 18.45 -28.38
N SER A 19 12.81 17.21 -28.89
CA SER A 19 12.33 16.07 -28.13
C SER A 19 13.20 15.76 -26.91
N VAL A 20 14.54 15.85 -27.05
CA VAL A 20 15.47 15.64 -25.93
C VAL A 20 15.32 16.73 -24.88
N LYS A 21 15.19 18.00 -25.28
CA LYS A 21 14.96 19.12 -24.34
C LYS A 21 13.67 18.93 -23.56
N GLU A 22 12.58 18.61 -24.25
CA GLU A 22 11.29 18.43 -23.59
C GLU A 22 11.29 17.20 -22.69
N TYR A 23 11.93 16.10 -23.11
CA TYR A 23 12.10 14.91 -22.28
C TYR A 23 12.80 15.23 -20.96
N ILE A 24 13.91 15.99 -21.00
CA ILE A 24 14.66 16.37 -19.80
C ILE A 24 13.80 17.29 -18.91
N ASN A 25 13.13 18.29 -19.49
CA ASN A 25 12.24 19.18 -18.73
C ASN A 25 11.14 18.41 -17.98
N ILE A 26 10.47 17.48 -18.66
CA ILE A 26 9.45 16.63 -18.05
C ILE A 26 10.07 15.76 -16.96
N PHE A 27 11.23 15.16 -17.23
CA PHE A 27 11.92 14.30 -16.26
C PHE A 27 12.24 15.05 -14.96
N ASP A 28 12.81 16.25 -15.09
CA ASP A 28 13.15 17.10 -13.96
C ASP A 28 11.90 17.55 -13.20
N ARG A 29 10.84 17.94 -13.93
CA ARG A 29 9.58 18.33 -13.30
C ARG A 29 8.92 17.18 -12.54
N LEU A 30 8.97 15.96 -13.07
CA LEU A 30 8.50 14.77 -12.37
C LEU A 30 9.34 14.49 -11.12
N ALA A 31 10.66 14.70 -11.17
CA ALA A 31 11.53 14.53 -10.01
C ALA A 31 11.17 15.52 -8.89
N GLU A 32 10.87 16.78 -9.22
CA GLU A 32 10.37 17.78 -8.25
C GLU A 32 9.03 17.38 -7.64
N ILE A 33 8.03 17.06 -8.48
CA ILE A 33 6.70 16.66 -8.03
C ILE A 33 6.79 15.45 -7.09
N ARG A 34 7.66 14.48 -7.38
CA ARG A 34 7.87 13.31 -6.51
C ARG A 34 8.40 13.70 -5.13
N LYS A 35 9.27 14.71 -5.02
CA LYS A 35 9.74 15.23 -3.72
C LYS A 35 8.59 15.84 -2.93
N ASP A 36 7.75 16.64 -3.58
CA ASP A 36 6.58 17.25 -2.95
C ASP A 36 5.57 16.20 -2.49
N VAL A 37 5.29 15.20 -3.35
CA VAL A 37 4.43 14.07 -3.01
C VAL A 37 4.98 13.30 -1.81
N ALA A 38 6.29 13.06 -1.74
CA ALA A 38 6.92 12.39 -0.60
C ALA A 38 6.77 13.22 0.70
N MET A 39 6.99 14.54 0.62
CA MET A 39 6.80 15.46 1.75
C MET A 39 5.35 15.47 2.25
N LEU A 40 4.39 15.62 1.33
CA LEU A 40 2.95 15.63 1.64
C LEU A 40 2.49 14.31 2.23
N ASN A 41 2.95 13.17 1.68
CA ASN A 41 2.65 11.85 2.24
C ASN A 41 3.21 11.66 3.65
N LYS A 42 4.43 12.14 3.92
CA LYS A 42 5.02 12.11 5.27
C LYS A 42 4.20 12.93 6.26
N ARG A 43 3.79 14.15 5.88
CA ARG A 43 2.95 15.01 6.72
C ARG A 43 1.56 14.41 6.93
N LYS A 44 0.93 13.91 5.86
CA LYS A 44 -0.36 13.21 5.91
C LYS A 44 -0.32 12.02 6.86
N LYS A 45 0.74 11.20 6.81
CA LYS A 45 0.91 10.06 7.72
C LYS A 45 0.91 10.49 9.19
N LYS A 46 1.69 11.52 9.54
CA LYS A 46 1.74 12.06 10.91
C LYS A 46 0.36 12.54 11.38
N LEU A 47 -0.36 13.27 10.52
CA LEU A 47 -1.72 13.73 10.84
C LEU A 47 -2.68 12.56 11.02
N SER A 48 -2.58 11.53 10.18
CA SER A 48 -3.41 10.33 10.31
C SER A 48 -3.18 9.61 11.62
N GLU A 49 -1.94 9.51 12.11
CA GLU A 49 -1.62 8.88 13.40
C GLU A 49 -2.32 9.61 14.56
N VAL A 50 -2.28 10.95 14.56
CA VAL A 50 -2.97 11.78 15.57
C VAL A 50 -4.48 11.60 15.52
N ILE A 51 -5.07 11.65 14.32
CA ILE A 51 -6.53 11.50 14.14
C ILE A 51 -6.99 10.10 14.58
N VAL A 52 -6.28 9.04 14.18
CA VAL A 52 -6.61 7.66 14.60
C VAL A 52 -6.51 7.51 16.11
N ALA A 53 -5.45 8.04 16.72
CA ALA A 53 -5.29 7.99 18.18
C ALA A 53 -6.48 8.66 18.88
N TYR A 54 -6.84 9.87 18.47
CA TYR A 54 -7.97 10.59 19.04
C TYR A 54 -9.30 9.86 18.85
N MET A 55 -9.60 9.42 17.63
CA MET A 55 -10.85 8.72 17.32
C MET A 55 -10.98 7.42 18.12
N LYS A 56 -9.89 6.66 18.30
CA LYS A 56 -9.88 5.47 19.15
C LYS A 56 -10.12 5.77 20.62
N SER A 57 -9.45 6.78 21.16
CA SER A 57 -9.64 7.20 22.56
C SER A 57 -11.07 7.66 22.87
N ASN A 58 -11.84 8.04 21.84
CA ASN A 58 -13.22 8.47 21.95
C ASN A 58 -14.21 7.43 21.38
N GLU A 59 -13.75 6.22 21.05
CA GLU A 59 -14.58 5.14 20.49
C GLU A 59 -15.37 5.54 19.22
N LYS A 60 -14.79 6.43 18.41
CA LYS A 60 -15.39 6.90 17.15
C LYS A 60 -14.79 6.15 15.98
N GLU A 61 -15.63 5.47 15.21
CA GLU A 61 -15.21 4.83 13.95
C GLU A 61 -15.29 5.79 12.76
N TYR A 62 -16.19 6.77 12.83
CA TYR A 62 -16.49 7.72 11.78
C TYR A 62 -16.34 9.17 12.23
N CYS A 63 -15.92 10.03 11.32
CA CYS A 63 -15.90 11.47 11.50
C CYS A 63 -16.50 12.13 10.25
N ASN A 64 -17.66 12.77 10.43
CA ASN A 64 -18.31 13.53 9.36
C ASN A 64 -17.61 14.89 9.18
N LEU A 65 -17.27 15.24 7.94
CA LEU A 65 -16.66 16.51 7.57
C LEU A 65 -17.66 17.46 6.88
N GLY A 66 -18.96 17.15 6.95
CA GLY A 66 -20.02 17.89 6.26
C GLY A 66 -19.94 17.69 4.75
N GLU A 67 -20.06 18.77 3.99
CA GLU A 67 -19.99 18.77 2.52
C GLU A 67 -18.68 18.20 1.95
N LYS A 68 -17.63 18.12 2.77
CA LYS A 68 -16.31 17.61 2.37
C LYS A 68 -16.16 16.09 2.48
N GLY A 69 -17.22 15.41 2.89
CA GLY A 69 -17.31 13.95 2.98
C GLY A 69 -17.13 13.42 4.40
N SER A 70 -16.56 12.22 4.54
CA SER A 70 -16.33 11.58 5.83
C SER A 70 -14.96 10.91 5.93
N LEU A 71 -14.51 10.71 7.17
CA LEU A 71 -13.36 9.88 7.52
C LEU A 71 -13.85 8.64 8.27
N GLU A 72 -13.24 7.51 7.95
CA GLU A 72 -13.54 6.20 8.53
C GLU A 72 -12.23 5.57 8.98
N ILE A 73 -12.19 5.02 10.19
CA ILE A 73 -11.10 4.14 10.62
C ILE A 73 -11.34 2.76 10.04
N LYS A 74 -10.44 2.33 9.17
CA LYS A 74 -10.37 0.95 8.69
C LYS A 74 -9.37 0.14 9.48
N GLN A 75 -9.86 -0.93 10.08
CA GLN A 75 -9.04 -1.96 10.68
C GLN A 75 -8.76 -3.03 9.63
N SER A 76 -7.49 -3.30 9.37
CA SER A 76 -7.05 -4.44 8.60
C SER A 76 -6.34 -5.40 9.54
N LYS A 77 -6.82 -6.65 9.58
CA LYS A 77 -6.15 -7.74 10.30
C LYS A 77 -5.44 -8.61 9.27
N SER A 78 -4.18 -8.92 9.53
CA SER A 78 -3.40 -9.82 8.69
C SER A 78 -2.67 -10.83 9.56
N LYS A 79 -2.69 -12.10 9.15
CA LYS A 79 -1.89 -13.14 9.79
C LYS A 79 -0.45 -12.99 9.32
N LEU A 80 0.49 -12.86 10.25
CA LEU A 80 1.91 -12.83 9.91
C LEU A 80 2.35 -14.18 9.32
N ALA A 81 3.38 -14.12 8.47
CA ALA A 81 4.12 -15.30 8.10
C ALA A 81 4.74 -15.93 9.35
N LEU A 82 4.81 -17.27 9.37
CA LEU A 82 5.48 -17.99 10.45
C LEU A 82 6.96 -17.64 10.41
N LYS A 83 7.51 -17.18 11.54
CA LYS A 83 8.94 -16.96 11.65
C LYS A 83 9.64 -18.26 12.00
N LYS A 84 10.95 -18.32 11.76
CA LYS A 84 11.77 -19.50 12.04
C LYS A 84 11.67 -19.90 13.53
N GLU A 85 11.62 -18.92 14.42
CA GLU A 85 11.51 -19.14 15.86
C GLU A 85 10.15 -19.73 16.26
N ASP A 86 9.06 -19.30 15.59
CA ASP A 86 7.73 -19.86 15.80
C ASP A 86 7.71 -21.33 15.36
N ILE A 87 8.32 -21.63 14.21
CA ILE A 87 8.41 -23.00 13.66
C ILE A 87 9.24 -23.89 14.60
N GLU A 88 10.39 -23.42 15.08
CA GLU A 88 11.26 -24.19 15.99
C GLU A 88 10.55 -24.52 17.32
N ARG A 89 9.86 -23.55 17.94
CA ARG A 89 9.04 -23.78 19.14
C ARG A 89 7.95 -24.83 18.88
N LEU A 90 7.27 -24.71 17.74
CA LEU A 90 6.13 -25.56 17.38
C LEU A 90 6.58 -27.00 17.06
N LEU A 91 7.76 -27.17 16.45
CA LEU A 91 8.36 -28.49 16.22
C LEU A 91 8.83 -29.15 17.51
N GLN A 92 9.31 -28.36 18.48
CA GLN A 92 9.69 -28.86 19.82
C GLN A 92 8.47 -29.34 20.63
N GLU A 93 7.32 -28.67 20.50
CA GLU A 93 6.09 -29.04 21.23
C GLU A 93 5.39 -30.30 20.70
N LEU A 94 5.47 -30.59 19.40
CA LEU A 94 4.66 -31.64 18.76
C LEU A 94 5.40 -32.96 18.46
N GLY A 95 6.74 -32.93 18.36
CA GLY A 95 7.55 -34.11 18.07
C GLY A 95 7.38 -34.67 16.65
N THR A 96 8.40 -35.38 16.15
CA THR A 96 8.50 -35.89 14.77
C THR A 96 7.72 -37.20 14.55
N ASP A 97 6.40 -37.15 14.65
CA ASP A 97 5.55 -38.30 14.31
C ASP A 97 4.69 -37.99 13.07
N GLU A 98 4.64 -38.90 12.11
CA GLU A 98 4.13 -38.64 10.75
C GLU A 98 2.60 -38.40 10.74
N THR A 99 1.87 -39.04 11.64
CA THR A 99 0.43 -38.82 11.89
C THR A 99 0.12 -37.46 12.51
N LYS A 100 1.05 -36.88 13.29
CA LYS A 100 0.91 -35.55 13.90
C LYS A 100 1.21 -34.39 12.94
N SER A 101 1.70 -34.67 11.74
CA SER A 101 2.09 -33.65 10.75
C SER A 101 0.90 -32.79 10.29
N LYS A 102 -0.28 -33.40 10.11
CA LYS A 102 -1.51 -32.66 9.77
C LYS A 102 -1.99 -31.78 10.92
N GLU A 103 -2.04 -32.32 12.13
CA GLU A 103 -2.41 -31.56 13.33
C GLU A 103 -1.43 -30.40 13.58
N THR A 104 -0.13 -30.64 13.32
CA THR A 104 0.91 -29.62 13.39
C THR A 104 0.67 -28.52 12.35
N ALA A 105 0.37 -28.87 11.09
CA ALA A 105 0.09 -27.88 10.06
C ALA A 105 -1.15 -27.02 10.38
N GLU A 106 -2.20 -27.62 10.94
CA GLU A 106 -3.39 -26.91 11.38
C GLU A 106 -3.10 -26.01 12.60
N PHE A 107 -2.36 -26.52 13.58
CA PHE A 107 -1.92 -25.75 14.75
C PHE A 107 -1.01 -24.57 14.37
N LEU A 108 -0.11 -24.77 13.39
CA LEU A 108 0.74 -23.73 12.80
C LEU A 108 -0.08 -22.62 12.13
N MET A 109 -1.16 -22.96 11.43
CA MET A 109 -2.03 -21.99 10.77
C MET A 109 -2.96 -21.25 11.73
N ALA A 110 -3.37 -21.92 12.81
CA ALA A 110 -4.22 -21.35 13.85
C ALA A 110 -3.47 -20.36 14.74
N ASN A 111 -2.23 -20.67 15.13
CA ASN A 111 -1.42 -19.84 16.04
C ASN A 111 -0.62 -18.72 15.36
N LYS A 112 -0.89 -18.42 14.09
CA LYS A 112 -0.24 -17.28 13.42
C LYS A 112 -0.58 -15.98 14.14
N THR A 113 0.47 -15.23 14.51
CA THR A 113 0.30 -13.90 15.11
C THR A 113 -0.50 -13.00 14.19
N ILE A 114 -1.59 -12.43 14.69
CA ILE A 114 -2.42 -11.48 13.96
C ILE A 114 -1.89 -10.07 14.22
N VAL A 115 -1.58 -9.34 13.15
CA VAL A 115 -1.24 -7.92 13.23
C VAL A 115 -2.42 -7.09 12.76
N GLU A 116 -2.83 -6.17 13.62
CA GLU A 116 -3.88 -5.20 13.32
C GLU A 116 -3.26 -3.86 12.91
N ARG A 117 -3.65 -3.38 11.73
CA ARG A 117 -3.27 -2.05 11.22
C ARG A 117 -4.51 -1.19 11.09
N ASN A 118 -4.45 0.00 11.66
CA ASN A 118 -5.51 0.99 11.56
C ASN A 118 -5.09 2.03 10.52
N THR A 119 -5.97 2.29 9.57
CA THR A 119 -5.75 3.28 8.50
C THR A 119 -6.96 4.19 8.38
N LEU A 120 -6.74 5.45 8.03
CA LEU A 120 -7.84 6.36 7.73
C LEU A 120 -8.20 6.27 6.26
N LYS A 121 -9.47 6.00 6.00
CA LYS A 121 -10.06 6.14 4.68
C LYS A 121 -10.84 7.44 4.62
N ARG A 122 -10.59 8.23 3.57
CA ARG A 122 -11.41 9.39 3.23
C ARG A 122 -12.46 8.98 2.21
N ASN A 123 -13.72 9.24 2.52
CA ASN A 123 -14.84 9.10 1.59
C ASN A 123 -15.25 10.51 1.12
N ILE A 124 -15.50 10.67 -0.18
CA ILE A 124 -15.84 11.97 -0.77
C ILE A 124 -17.29 12.36 -0.45
N LYS A 125 -18.17 11.36 -0.29
CA LYS A 125 -19.56 11.56 0.09
C LYS A 125 -19.70 11.68 1.63
N PRO A 126 -20.60 12.54 2.12
CA PRO A 126 -20.96 12.58 3.54
C PRO A 126 -21.58 11.25 3.97
N LEU A 127 -21.61 11.01 5.28
CA LEU A 127 -22.42 9.94 5.87
C LEU A 127 -23.87 10.41 5.86
N ASP A 128 -24.77 9.59 5.32
CA ASP A 128 -26.21 9.82 5.33
C ASP A 128 -26.76 9.79 6.78
#